data_AF-B1ZXU4-F1
#
_entry.id   AF-B1ZXU4-F1
#
_cell.length_a   1.000
_cell.length_b   1.000
_cell.length_c   1.000
_cell.angle_alpha   90.00
_cell.angle_beta   90.00
_cell.angle_gamma   90.00
#
_symmetry.space_group_name_H-M   'P 1'
#
loop_
_entity.id
_entity.type
_entity.pdbx_description
1 polymer ?
#
loop_
_entity_poly.entity_id
_entity_poly.type
_entity_poly.pdbx_seq_one_letter_code
_entity_poly.pdbx_strand_id
1 'polypeptide(L)'
;MPEAQRQDYVDSAAEDYDELHETFPAMFRASLFVMCMADFENTLNGLAELFKKAKKLEISFKEIRGEGMERAKIYLKKVARVGFPDELPHWATIKKFSALRNILVHADGRIPAGHRDEALLKKMIGANSGKLRLDRFQRIVLEREFIPYALETLRGLHVEYSARLKKRYRISRYSRR
;
A
#
# COMPACT_ATOMS: atom_id res chain seq x y z
N MET A 1 -46.85 18.72 5.87
CA MET A 1 -46.34 17.72 4.93
C MET A 1 -47.17 16.45 5.04
N PRO A 2 -47.74 15.97 3.92
CA PRO A 2 -48.33 14.63 3.78
C PRO A 2 -47.35 13.53 4.20
N GLU A 3 -47.87 12.39 4.63
CA GLU A 3 -47.10 11.24 5.12
C GLU A 3 -46.10 10.71 4.08
N ALA A 4 -46.51 10.59 2.82
CA ALA A 4 -45.62 10.20 1.72
C ALA A 4 -44.41 11.14 1.57
N GLN A 5 -44.61 12.46 1.63
CA GLN A 5 -43.52 13.43 1.56
C GLN A 5 -42.57 13.36 2.77
N ARG A 6 -43.05 12.91 3.93
CA ARG A 6 -42.20 12.68 5.11
C ARG A 6 -41.37 11.41 4.94
N GLN A 7 -41.96 10.35 4.40
CA GLN A 7 -41.27 9.09 4.15
C GLN A 7 -40.15 9.27 3.12
N ASP A 8 -40.46 9.93 2.00
CA ASP A 8 -39.47 10.25 0.96
C ASP A 8 -38.29 11.07 1.52
N TYR A 9 -38.56 12.02 2.42
CA TYR A 9 -37.52 12.80 3.08
C TYR A 9 -36.64 11.96 4.01
N VAL A 10 -37.24 11.06 4.80
CA VAL A 10 -36.52 10.17 5.71
C VAL A 10 -35.63 9.21 4.93
N ASP A 11 -36.15 8.62 3.85
CA ASP A 11 -35.40 7.68 3.02
C ASP A 11 -34.21 8.38 2.35
N SER A 12 -34.42 9.57 1.77
CA SER A 12 -33.34 10.39 1.21
C SER A 12 -32.29 10.77 2.26
N ALA A 13 -32.70 11.16 3.48
CA ALA A 13 -31.77 11.51 4.53
C ALA A 13 -30.97 10.30 5.04
N ALA A 14 -31.56 9.10 5.04
CA ALA A 14 -30.87 7.86 5.39
C ALA A 14 -29.83 7.48 4.34
N GLU A 15 -30.14 7.64 3.05
CA GLU A 15 -29.20 7.42 1.95
C GLU A 15 -28.00 8.38 2.04
N ASP A 16 -28.26 9.68 2.23
CA ASP A 16 -27.20 10.69 2.41
C ASP A 16 -26.29 10.36 3.61
N TYR A 17 -26.89 9.88 4.71
CA TYR A 17 -26.15 9.47 5.90
C TYR A 17 -25.22 8.28 5.60
N ASP A 18 -25.73 7.23 4.95
CA ASP A 18 -24.95 6.06 4.57
C ASP A 18 -23.81 6.41 3.59
N GLU A 19 -24.07 7.31 2.63
CA GLU A 19 -23.03 7.79 1.72
C GLU A 19 -21.92 8.52 2.46
N LEU A 20 -22.28 9.46 3.33
CA LEU A 20 -21.33 10.33 4.02
C LEU A 20 -20.53 9.58 5.11
N HIS A 21 -21.16 8.65 5.83
CA HIS A 21 -20.54 7.97 6.97
C HIS A 21 -19.86 6.65 6.61
N GLU A 22 -20.34 5.93 5.61
CA GLU A 22 -19.81 4.61 5.25
C GLU A 22 -19.10 4.63 3.88
N THR A 23 -19.81 5.06 2.84
CA THR A 23 -19.33 4.90 1.45
C THR A 23 -18.15 5.80 1.12
N PHE A 24 -18.27 7.11 1.32
CA PHE A 24 -17.19 8.05 1.01
C PHE A 24 -15.95 7.83 1.89
N PRO A 25 -16.05 7.61 3.22
CA PRO A 25 -14.87 7.35 4.03
C PRO A 25 -14.13 6.08 3.60
N ALA A 26 -14.86 5.00 3.29
CA ALA A 26 -14.24 3.77 2.76
C ALA A 26 -13.54 4.01 1.43
N MET A 27 -14.19 4.72 0.51
CA MET A 27 -13.63 5.08 -0.80
C MET A 27 -12.36 5.94 -0.64
N PHE A 28 -12.39 6.98 0.20
CA PHE A 28 -11.22 7.83 0.43
C PHE A 28 -10.05 7.07 1.04
N ARG A 29 -10.30 6.13 1.96
CA ARG A 29 -9.25 5.25 2.48
C ARG A 29 -8.67 4.36 1.39
N ALA A 30 -9.49 3.79 0.51
CA ALA A 30 -9.01 3.04 -0.65
C ALA A 30 -8.12 3.87 -1.57
N SER A 31 -8.58 5.05 -1.97
CA SER A 31 -7.84 5.98 -2.82
C SER A 31 -6.52 6.39 -2.20
N LEU A 32 -6.53 6.78 -0.91
CA LEU A 32 -5.33 7.16 -0.18
C LEU A 32 -4.34 6.00 -0.08
N PHE A 33 -4.80 4.80 0.24
CA PHE A 33 -3.95 3.62 0.31
C PHE A 33 -3.29 3.29 -1.04
N VAL A 34 -4.07 3.27 -2.12
CA VAL A 34 -3.56 3.04 -3.48
C VAL A 34 -2.48 4.06 -3.83
N MET A 35 -2.73 5.34 -3.52
CA MET A 35 -1.77 6.43 -3.74
C MET A 35 -0.50 6.26 -2.91
N CYS A 36 -0.60 5.94 -1.61
CA CYS A 36 0.56 5.67 -0.75
C CYS A 36 1.42 4.50 -1.26
N MET A 37 0.79 3.42 -1.74
CA MET A 37 1.51 2.28 -2.30
C MET A 37 2.21 2.64 -3.61
N ALA A 38 1.57 3.44 -4.48
CA ALA A 38 2.18 3.92 -5.71
C ALA A 38 3.38 4.85 -5.44
N ASP A 39 3.23 5.79 -4.50
CA ASP A 39 4.31 6.68 -4.08
C ASP A 39 5.49 5.92 -3.46
N PHE A 40 5.20 4.94 -2.60
CA PHE A 40 6.24 4.10 -2.01
C PHE A 40 7.01 3.30 -3.07
N GLU A 41 6.31 2.72 -4.04
CA GLU A 41 6.94 2.02 -5.17
C GLU A 41 7.81 2.95 -6.01
N ASN A 42 7.30 4.15 -6.35
CA ASN A 42 8.05 5.16 -7.07
C ASN A 42 9.30 5.61 -6.31
N THR A 43 9.21 5.74 -4.98
CA THR A 43 10.34 6.06 -4.12
C THR A 43 11.42 4.98 -4.18
N LEU A 44 11.05 3.70 -4.13
CA LEU A 44 12.01 2.60 -4.28
C LEU A 44 12.67 2.58 -5.67
N ASN A 45 11.90 2.82 -6.72
CA ASN A 45 12.41 2.92 -8.09
C ASN A 45 13.36 4.12 -8.24
N GLY A 46 13.00 5.27 -7.67
CA GLY A 46 13.84 6.47 -7.65
C GLY A 46 15.16 6.24 -6.91
N LEU A 47 15.13 5.50 -5.80
CA LEU A 47 16.34 5.13 -5.07
C LEU A 47 17.24 4.19 -5.90
N ALA A 48 16.64 3.23 -6.62
CA ALA A 48 17.38 2.35 -7.53
C ALA A 48 18.08 3.17 -8.63
N GLU A 49 17.39 4.14 -9.22
CA GLU A 49 17.95 5.05 -10.22
C GLU A 49 19.06 5.95 -9.64
N LEU A 50 18.89 6.45 -8.42
CA LEU A 50 19.91 7.23 -7.72
C LEU A 50 21.19 6.41 -7.54
N PHE A 51 21.09 5.15 -7.08
CA PHE A 51 22.26 4.29 -6.92
C PHE A 51 22.87 3.85 -8.25
N LYS A 52 22.07 3.70 -9.31
CA LYS A 52 22.59 3.51 -10.67
C LYS A 52 23.57 4.63 -11.03
N LYS A 53 23.12 5.88 -10.91
CA LYS A 53 23.91 7.07 -11.24
C LYS A 53 25.12 7.22 -10.31
N ALA A 54 24.91 7.13 -9.00
CA ALA A 54 25.97 7.31 -8.00
C ALA A 54 27.11 6.27 -8.14
N LYS A 55 26.79 5.04 -8.57
CA LYS A 55 27.77 3.96 -8.75
C LYS A 55 28.17 3.73 -10.21
N LYS A 56 27.70 4.57 -11.14
CA LYS A 56 27.92 4.44 -12.59
C LYS A 56 27.62 3.03 -13.10
N LEU A 57 26.51 2.44 -12.66
CA LEU A 57 26.09 1.11 -13.07
C LEU A 57 25.46 1.18 -14.47
N GLU A 58 25.83 0.24 -15.33
CA GLU A 58 25.31 0.17 -16.70
C GLU A 58 23.85 -0.30 -16.71
N ILE A 59 23.57 -1.37 -15.97
CA ILE A 59 22.25 -1.99 -15.87
C ILE A 59 21.26 -1.07 -15.14
N SER A 60 20.09 -0.82 -15.73
CA SER A 60 18.95 -0.17 -15.10
C SER A 60 18.11 -1.16 -14.30
N PHE A 61 17.43 -0.67 -13.25
CA PHE A 61 16.42 -1.47 -12.54
C PHE A 61 15.29 -1.94 -13.46
N LYS A 62 15.01 -1.21 -14.56
CA LYS A 62 14.01 -1.59 -15.56
C LYS A 62 14.36 -2.87 -16.32
N GLU A 63 15.65 -3.22 -16.38
CA GLU A 63 16.15 -4.43 -17.04
C GLU A 63 16.08 -5.66 -16.12
N ILE A 64 15.74 -5.48 -14.85
CA ILE A 64 15.62 -6.57 -13.89
C ILE A 64 14.24 -7.23 -14.03
N ARG A 65 14.25 -8.56 -14.17
CA ARG A 65 13.02 -9.37 -14.17
C ARG A 65 12.31 -9.23 -12.82
N GLY A 66 11.01 -8.91 -12.88
CA GLY A 66 10.15 -8.74 -11.71
C GLY A 66 9.19 -7.58 -11.90
N GLU A 67 8.20 -7.48 -11.00
CA GLU A 67 7.17 -6.44 -11.05
C GLU A 67 7.28 -5.51 -9.84
N GLY A 68 6.92 -4.25 -10.10
CA GLY A 68 6.88 -3.15 -9.13
C GLY A 68 7.99 -3.13 -8.10
N MET A 69 7.61 -3.13 -6.82
CA MET A 69 8.53 -3.00 -5.69
C MET A 69 9.55 -4.14 -5.57
N GLU A 70 9.22 -5.37 -6.00
CA GLU A 70 10.14 -6.51 -5.91
C GLU A 70 11.33 -6.32 -6.86
N ARG A 71 11.09 -5.73 -8.05
CA ARG A 71 12.13 -5.38 -9.01
C ARG A 71 13.13 -4.37 -8.41
N ALA A 72 12.62 -3.31 -7.79
CA ALA A 72 13.47 -2.31 -7.12
C ALA A 72 14.29 -2.94 -5.99
N LYS A 73 13.67 -3.77 -5.15
CA LYS A 73 14.34 -4.49 -4.07
C LYS A 73 15.45 -5.42 -4.59
N ILE A 74 15.19 -6.20 -5.64
CA ILE A 74 16.22 -7.06 -6.28
C ILE A 74 17.38 -6.21 -6.79
N TYR A 75 17.10 -5.11 -7.49
CA TYR A 75 18.13 -4.22 -8.01
C TYR A 75 19.00 -3.65 -6.90
N LEU A 76 18.39 -3.06 -5.86
CA LEU A 76 19.09 -2.46 -4.72
C LEU A 76 19.98 -3.49 -4.00
N LYS A 77 19.45 -4.70 -3.77
CA LYS A 77 20.16 -5.76 -3.05
C LYS A 77 21.26 -6.43 -3.87
N LYS A 78 20.99 -6.80 -5.12
CA LYS A 78 21.87 -7.66 -5.94
C LYS A 78 22.75 -6.88 -6.91
N VAL A 79 22.22 -5.84 -7.55
CA VAL A 79 22.93 -5.08 -8.59
C VAL A 79 23.68 -3.91 -7.96
N ALA A 80 22.96 -3.02 -7.28
CA ALA A 80 23.59 -1.90 -6.59
C ALA A 80 24.34 -2.33 -5.31
N ARG A 81 24.11 -3.55 -4.81
CA ARG A 81 24.78 -4.12 -3.62
C ARG A 81 24.70 -3.20 -2.38
N VAL A 82 23.66 -2.38 -2.26
CA VAL A 82 23.44 -1.48 -1.12
C VAL A 82 22.75 -2.18 0.06
N GLY A 83 22.27 -3.40 -0.18
CA GLY A 83 21.45 -4.16 0.77
C GLY A 83 20.00 -3.69 0.73
N PHE A 84 19.10 -4.49 1.28
CA PHE A 84 17.69 -4.15 1.43
C PHE A 84 17.15 -4.95 2.62
N PRO A 85 16.34 -4.36 3.53
CA PRO A 85 15.85 -5.04 4.72
C PRO A 85 14.61 -5.90 4.43
N ASP A 86 14.73 -6.85 3.50
CA ASP A 86 13.64 -7.73 3.07
C ASP A 86 13.31 -8.84 4.08
N GLU A 87 14.14 -9.01 5.11
CA GLU A 87 13.90 -9.89 6.24
C GLU A 87 12.98 -9.28 7.32
N LEU A 88 12.71 -7.97 7.27
CA LEU A 88 11.86 -7.32 8.26
C LEU A 88 10.38 -7.70 8.09
N PRO A 89 9.61 -7.85 9.20
CA PRO A 89 8.18 -8.10 9.13
C PRO A 89 7.41 -7.05 8.31
N HIS A 90 7.86 -5.80 8.35
CA HIS A 90 7.32 -4.70 7.55
C HIS A 90 7.30 -5.03 6.05
N TRP A 91 8.37 -5.60 5.50
CA TRP A 91 8.44 -5.96 4.08
C TRP A 91 7.46 -7.07 3.74
N ALA A 92 7.35 -8.09 4.59
CA ALA A 92 6.38 -9.18 4.40
C ALA A 92 4.94 -8.66 4.36
N THR A 93 4.61 -7.67 5.20
CA THR A 93 3.31 -7.00 5.20
C THR A 93 3.10 -6.12 3.97
N ILE A 94 4.12 -5.36 3.54
CA ILE A 94 4.05 -4.50 2.33
C ILE A 94 3.80 -5.33 1.08
N LYS A 95 4.32 -6.56 0.99
CA LYS A 95 3.97 -7.48 -0.12
C LYS A 95 2.48 -7.83 -0.13
N LYS A 96 1.87 -8.02 1.05
CA LYS A 96 0.41 -8.25 1.15
C LYS A 96 -0.36 -6.99 0.75
N PHE A 97 0.13 -5.81 1.13
CA PHE A 97 -0.43 -4.54 0.67
C PHE A 97 -0.38 -4.38 -0.85
N SER A 98 0.69 -4.85 -1.50
CA SER A 98 0.77 -4.86 -2.96
C SER A 98 -0.33 -5.71 -3.59
N ALA A 99 -0.56 -6.93 -3.07
CA ALA A 99 -1.65 -7.79 -3.53
C ALA A 99 -3.03 -7.15 -3.30
N LEU A 100 -3.24 -6.55 -2.12
CA LEU A 100 -4.48 -5.85 -1.79
C LEU A 100 -4.73 -4.66 -2.72
N ARG A 101 -3.71 -3.82 -2.95
CA ARG A 101 -3.77 -2.67 -3.87
C ARG A 101 -4.15 -3.11 -5.27
N ASN A 102 -3.62 -4.24 -5.75
CA ASN A 102 -3.96 -4.76 -7.07
C ASN A 102 -5.43 -5.16 -7.17
N ILE A 103 -5.99 -5.80 -6.14
CA ILE A 103 -7.42 -6.16 -6.10
C ILE A 103 -8.31 -4.91 -6.02
N LEU A 104 -7.92 -3.90 -5.24
CA LEU A 104 -8.66 -2.64 -5.17
C LEU A 104 -8.72 -1.90 -6.51
N VAL A 105 -7.60 -1.87 -7.25
CA VAL A 105 -7.51 -1.16 -8.53
C VAL A 105 -8.10 -1.94 -9.70
N HIS A 106 -7.88 -3.25 -9.77
CA HIS A 106 -8.16 -4.05 -10.97
C HIS A 106 -9.40 -4.94 -10.86
N ALA A 107 -9.94 -5.14 -9.66
CA ALA A 107 -11.06 -6.05 -9.43
C ALA A 107 -12.19 -5.42 -8.59
N ASP A 108 -12.25 -4.08 -8.52
CA ASP A 108 -13.25 -3.34 -7.75
C ASP A 108 -13.35 -3.83 -6.29
N GLY A 109 -12.20 -4.19 -5.72
CA GLY A 109 -12.10 -4.73 -4.37
C GLY A 109 -12.63 -6.16 -4.19
N ARG A 110 -13.12 -6.83 -5.24
CA ARG A 110 -13.55 -8.24 -5.17
C ARG A 110 -12.37 -9.16 -5.42
N ILE A 111 -12.24 -10.22 -4.62
CA ILE A 111 -11.22 -11.25 -4.86
C ILE A 111 -11.80 -12.25 -5.87
N PRO A 112 -11.27 -12.35 -7.11
CA PRO A 112 -11.76 -13.32 -8.07
C PRO A 112 -11.51 -14.75 -7.58
N ALA A 113 -12.45 -15.66 -7.84
CA ALA A 113 -12.28 -17.07 -7.50
C ALA A 113 -11.06 -17.67 -8.26
N GLY A 114 -10.19 -18.38 -7.55
CA GLY A 114 -8.98 -18.96 -8.12
C GLY A 114 -7.87 -17.94 -8.38
N HIS A 115 -8.02 -16.69 -7.93
CA HIS A 115 -6.95 -15.70 -8.02
C HIS A 115 -5.73 -16.16 -7.21
N ARG A 116 -4.53 -15.97 -7.76
CA ARG A 116 -3.27 -16.44 -7.15
C ARG A 116 -3.06 -15.99 -5.69
N ASP A 117 -3.57 -14.81 -5.36
CA ASP A 117 -3.44 -14.18 -4.04
C ASP A 117 -4.67 -14.39 -3.14
N GLU A 118 -5.66 -15.19 -3.55
CA GLU A 118 -6.93 -15.37 -2.83
C GLU A 118 -6.74 -15.84 -1.38
N ALA A 119 -5.99 -16.92 -1.16
CA ALA A 119 -5.74 -17.45 0.17
C ALA A 119 -4.96 -16.46 1.06
N LEU A 120 -4.00 -15.74 0.46
CA LEU A 120 -3.23 -14.70 1.14
C LEU A 120 -4.13 -13.56 1.63
N LEU A 121 -5.01 -13.08 0.77
CA LEU A 121 -5.91 -11.96 1.05
C LEU A 121 -6.98 -12.35 2.06
N LYS A 122 -7.59 -13.54 1.95
CA LYS A 122 -8.52 -14.06 2.95
C LYS A 122 -7.86 -14.16 4.33
N LYS A 123 -6.63 -14.67 4.41
CA LYS A 123 -5.86 -14.71 5.65
C LYS A 123 -5.54 -13.31 6.18
N MET A 124 -5.20 -12.38 5.29
CA MET A 124 -4.92 -10.99 5.66
C MET A 124 -6.15 -10.31 6.26
N ILE A 125 -7.33 -10.48 5.65
CA ILE A 125 -8.59 -9.92 6.14
C ILE A 125 -8.90 -10.50 7.53
N GLY A 126 -8.85 -11.83 7.69
CA GLY A 126 -9.11 -12.49 8.97
C GLY A 126 -8.15 -12.07 10.08
N ALA A 127 -6.87 -11.90 9.77
CA ALA A 127 -5.86 -11.48 10.75
C ALA A 127 -5.91 -9.98 11.12
N ASN A 128 -6.70 -9.18 10.41
CA ASN A 128 -6.78 -7.73 10.60
C ASN A 128 -8.23 -7.27 10.78
N SER A 129 -9.01 -8.04 11.54
CA SER A 129 -10.37 -7.66 11.96
C SER A 129 -10.36 -6.27 12.60
N GLY A 130 -11.22 -5.37 12.10
CA GLY A 130 -11.27 -3.95 12.51
C GLY A 130 -10.40 -3.01 11.67
N LYS A 131 -9.55 -3.54 10.77
CA LYS A 131 -8.84 -2.76 9.74
C LYS A 131 -9.32 -3.13 8.33
N LEU A 132 -9.72 -4.37 8.13
CA LEU A 132 -10.28 -4.86 6.88
C LEU A 132 -11.57 -5.60 7.17
N ARG A 133 -12.53 -5.49 6.25
CA ARG A 133 -13.70 -6.37 6.21
C ARG A 133 -14.12 -6.67 4.78
N LEU A 134 -15.08 -7.57 4.65
CA LEU A 134 -15.86 -7.72 3.43
C LEU A 134 -17.22 -7.03 3.61
N ASP A 135 -17.72 -6.39 2.56
CA ASP A 135 -19.09 -5.89 2.52
C ASP A 135 -20.10 -6.96 2.08
N ARG A 136 -21.38 -6.58 2.01
CA ARG A 136 -22.46 -7.46 1.57
C ARG A 136 -22.28 -8.00 0.14
N PHE A 137 -21.42 -7.37 -0.66
CA PHE A 137 -21.09 -7.75 -2.02
C PHE A 137 -19.72 -8.44 -2.14
N GLN A 138 -19.13 -8.87 -1.03
CA GLN A 138 -17.81 -9.51 -0.96
C GLN A 138 -16.67 -8.62 -1.48
N ARG A 139 -16.83 -7.29 -1.41
CA ARG A 139 -15.75 -6.34 -1.69
C ARG A 139 -14.96 -6.05 -0.43
N ILE A 140 -13.65 -5.90 -0.59
CA ILE A 140 -12.77 -5.50 0.50
C ILE A 140 -13.02 -4.03 0.84
N VAL A 141 -13.37 -3.79 2.10
CA VAL A 141 -13.51 -2.46 2.68
C VAL A 141 -12.35 -2.21 3.64
N LEU A 142 -11.71 -1.06 3.47
CA LEU A 142 -10.67 -0.56 4.36
C LEU A 142 -11.33 0.22 5.48
N GLU A 143 -11.15 -0.23 6.71
CA GLU A 143 -11.70 0.41 7.90
C GLU A 143 -10.80 1.56 8.38
N ARG A 144 -11.32 2.38 9.29
CA ARG A 144 -10.66 3.57 9.84
C ARG A 144 -9.21 3.34 10.25
N GLU A 145 -8.95 2.21 10.91
CA GLU A 145 -7.63 1.87 11.46
C GLU A 145 -6.64 1.33 10.43
N PHE A 146 -7.06 1.13 9.18
CA PHE A 146 -6.19 0.59 8.15
C PHE A 146 -5.12 1.57 7.68
N ILE A 147 -5.49 2.83 7.44
CA ILE A 147 -4.54 3.82 6.90
C ILE A 147 -3.39 4.09 7.88
N PRO A 148 -3.64 4.35 9.18
CA PRO A 148 -2.56 4.46 10.16
C PRO A 148 -1.65 3.23 10.16
N TYR A 149 -2.24 2.03 10.20
CA TYR A 149 -1.49 0.77 10.15
C TYR A 149 -0.61 0.64 8.90
N ALA A 150 -1.14 0.99 7.72
CA ALA A 150 -0.40 0.94 6.47
C ALA A 150 0.78 1.92 6.47
N LEU A 151 0.53 3.17 6.88
CA LEU A 151 1.56 4.21 6.97
C LEU A 151 2.66 3.87 7.97
N GLU A 152 2.30 3.35 9.15
CA GLU A 152 3.27 2.88 10.14
C GLU A 152 4.13 1.75 9.59
N THR A 153 3.52 0.82 8.86
CA THR A 153 4.25 -0.29 8.25
C THR A 153 5.26 0.20 7.21
N LEU A 154 4.85 1.12 6.32
CA LEU A 154 5.72 1.72 5.31
C LEU A 154 6.85 2.54 5.96
N ARG A 155 6.52 3.34 6.97
CA ARG A 155 7.47 4.14 7.74
C ARG A 155 8.50 3.26 8.46
N GLY A 156 8.07 2.16 9.06
CA GLY A 156 8.95 1.22 9.76
C GLY A 156 10.05 0.69 8.86
N LEU A 157 9.69 0.23 7.65
CA LEU A 157 10.67 -0.20 6.66
C LEU A 157 11.60 0.94 6.23
N HIS A 158 11.06 2.13 5.97
CA HIS A 158 11.85 3.29 5.54
C HIS A 158 12.88 3.72 6.60
N VAL A 159 12.48 3.78 7.88
CA VAL A 159 13.36 4.15 9.00
C VAL A 159 14.52 3.16 9.12
N GLU A 160 14.22 1.88 9.11
CA GLU A 160 15.23 0.82 9.20
C GLU A 160 16.19 0.83 8.01
N TYR A 161 15.65 0.97 6.80
CA TYR A 161 16.49 1.00 5.61
C TYR A 161 17.41 2.23 5.61
N SER A 162 16.86 3.40 5.96
CA SER A 162 17.61 4.64 6.09
C SER A 162 18.72 4.54 7.14
N ALA A 163 18.45 3.94 8.29
CA ALA A 163 19.44 3.72 9.34
C ALA A 163 20.60 2.83 8.87
N ARG A 164 20.29 1.74 8.15
CA ARG A 164 21.31 0.85 7.56
C ARG A 164 22.17 1.55 6.51
N LEU A 165 21.55 2.34 5.63
CA LEU A 165 22.27 3.11 4.62
C LEU A 165 23.18 4.15 5.28
N LYS A 166 22.69 4.90 6.28
CA LYS A 166 23.50 5.88 7.02
C LYS A 166 24.70 5.24 7.72
N LYS A 167 24.49 4.09 8.40
CA LYS A 167 25.56 3.33 9.05
C LYS A 167 26.60 2.87 8.04
N ARG A 168 26.16 2.35 6.89
CA ARG A 168 27.04 1.81 5.85
C ARG A 168 27.85 2.88 5.13
N TYR A 169 27.24 4.03 4.85
CA TYR A 169 27.84 5.09 4.04
C TYR A 169 28.40 6.26 4.87
N ARG A 170 28.39 6.16 6.21
CA ARG A 170 28.88 7.19 7.15
C ARG A 170 28.34 8.59 6.81
N ILE A 171 27.09 8.68 6.38
CA ILE A 171 26.46 9.95 5.99
C ILE A 171 26.25 10.79 7.27
N SER A 172 27.18 11.72 7.52
CA SER A 172 27.05 12.77 8.54
C SER A 172 25.95 13.74 8.13
N ARG A 173 25.16 14.23 9.10
CA ARG A 173 24.16 15.28 8.84
C ARG A 173 24.90 16.56 8.42
N TYR A 174 25.05 16.80 7.12
CA TYR A 174 25.30 18.15 6.62
C TYR A 174 24.44 18.43 5.39
N SER A 175 23.88 19.64 5.39
CA SER A 175 23.01 20.27 4.39
C SER A 175 21.51 19.96 4.46
N ARG A 176 20.85 20.36 5.55
CA ARG A 176 19.70 21.26 5.36
C ARG A 176 20.30 22.65 5.12
N ARG A 177 20.26 23.11 3.87
CA ARG A 177 20.21 24.53 3.54
C ARG A 177 18.76 24.85 3.26
#